data_AF-A0AAE4MHI7-F1
#
_entry.id   AF-A0AAE4MHI7-F1
#
_cell.length_a   1.000
_cell.length_b   1.000
_cell.length_c   1.000
_cell.angle_alpha   90.00
_cell.angle_beta   90.00
_cell.angle_gamma   90.00
#
_symmetry.space_group_name_H-M   'P 1'
#
loop_
_entity.id
_entity.type
_entity.pdbx_description
1 polymer ?
#
loop_
_entity_poly.entity_id
_entity_poly.type
_entity_poly.pdbx_seq_one_letter_code
_entity_poly.pdbx_strand_id
1 'polypeptide(L)'
;MKRTGLVLLALILVGGLVFAAGCITAPASQSPEGKWILTDFGSNATPDHPMGVIDLQIAGTNVSGNSGVNQYFGTATIDAANGKISFVTLGTTRMAGSEEMMAQEQAYLAALANVTGYKVADGNLILTDSAGAVLLTFAAMPAVTLDKTSWILADDKNVTLEFANGIFNGNAPVNFYSGAWYVTGTNGIQFGNVISTLMAGPTDAMNAESAYFKALANTTSYKITNGNLVLMDASGSTLLTFRENIVEIGITITGSWTLSTDKNVTIDFDTFGEVSGKAPVNSYFGNVTITGTTISFGPIGSTKMAGPEVAMNAESAYFAALANATGYKYGSTTLDLLDADGNTILTFVRPVNAGPISAKALPGMEKHGLVNEWLLADDNAVTLTFTSEGTFNGHAPVNSYSGSYTETPDSLILSDVITTLMAGPEAAMNAESAYYAALGKVADYRVVDGRLYLNDAAGNTLLTFV
;
A
#
# COMPACT_ATOMS: atom_id res chain seq x y z
N MET A 1 61.53 1.41 86.88
CA MET A 1 61.20 2.73 87.46
C MET A 1 60.40 3.53 86.42
N LYS A 2 59.33 4.21 86.89
CA LYS A 2 58.72 5.49 86.43
C LYS A 2 58.62 5.76 84.90
N ARG A 3 57.44 5.82 84.25
CA ARG A 3 56.20 6.65 84.40
C ARG A 3 56.26 8.04 83.72
N THR A 4 55.17 8.35 82.98
CA THR A 4 54.54 9.68 82.71
C THR A 4 55.31 10.77 81.94
N GLY A 5 54.71 11.64 81.11
CA GLY A 5 53.31 11.79 80.63
C GLY A 5 53.01 13.20 80.03
N LEU A 6 51.80 13.42 79.44
CA LEU A 6 51.09 14.70 79.07
C LEU A 6 51.80 15.74 78.13
N VAL A 7 51.28 16.19 76.96
CA VAL A 7 50.05 16.96 76.54
C VAL A 7 50.19 18.51 76.54
N LEU A 8 50.04 19.15 75.36
CA LEU A 8 49.27 20.39 74.99
C LEU A 8 49.57 20.74 73.49
N LEU A 9 48.61 20.94 72.58
CA LEU A 9 47.92 22.21 72.16
C LEU A 9 48.83 23.43 71.88
N ALA A 10 48.61 24.31 70.87
CA ALA A 10 47.62 24.39 69.77
C ALA A 10 48.04 25.49 68.75
N LEU A 11 47.45 25.52 67.54
CA LEU A 11 46.96 26.76 66.91
C LEU A 11 46.02 26.49 65.71
N ILE A 12 45.10 27.43 65.47
CA ILE A 12 43.97 27.35 64.53
C ILE A 12 44.16 28.36 63.38
N LEU A 13 43.72 28.03 62.17
CA LEU A 13 43.20 29.04 61.23
C LEU A 13 41.99 28.50 60.46
N VAL A 14 41.08 29.42 60.09
CA VAL A 14 39.73 29.14 59.58
C VAL A 14 39.69 29.18 58.04
N GLY A 15 38.92 28.29 57.43
CA GLY A 15 38.53 28.35 56.02
C GLY A 15 37.26 27.52 55.78
N GLY A 16 36.11 28.18 55.72
CA GLY A 16 34.83 27.50 55.52
C GLY A 16 34.62 27.10 54.06
N LEU A 17 34.39 25.82 53.79
CA LEU A 17 33.83 25.36 52.51
C LEU A 17 32.31 25.45 52.58
N VAL A 18 31.74 26.25 51.68
CA VAL A 18 30.30 26.26 51.43
C VAL A 18 29.95 24.98 50.66
N PHE A 19 29.07 24.15 51.21
CA PHE A 19 28.42 23.09 50.44
C PHE A 19 27.48 23.73 49.42
N ALA A 20 27.98 23.98 48.22
CA ALA A 20 27.13 24.23 47.07
C ALA A 20 26.33 22.95 46.78
N ALA A 21 25.05 22.97 47.12
CA ALA A 21 24.11 21.96 46.68
C ALA A 21 23.97 22.06 45.15
N GLY A 22 24.84 21.33 44.44
CA GLY A 22 24.73 21.16 43.00
C GLY A 22 23.40 20.46 42.71
N CYS A 23 22.42 21.24 42.27
CA CYS A 23 21.17 20.70 41.75
C CYS A 23 21.53 19.90 40.50
N ILE A 24 21.62 18.58 40.64
CA ILE A 24 21.69 17.67 39.49
C ILE A 24 20.30 17.75 38.86
N THR A 25 20.14 18.71 37.94
CA THR A 25 18.96 18.77 37.09
C THR A 25 18.85 17.42 36.39
N ALA A 26 17.77 16.69 36.66
CA ALA A 26 17.44 15.51 35.89
C ALA A 26 17.48 15.89 34.40
N PRO A 27 18.03 15.02 33.52
CA PRO A 27 18.04 15.31 32.10
C PRO A 27 16.60 15.61 31.66
N ALA A 28 16.40 16.75 31.00
CA ALA A 28 15.08 17.12 30.51
C ALA A 28 14.54 15.97 29.65
N SER A 29 13.32 15.51 29.95
CA SER A 29 12.70 14.43 29.17
C SER A 29 12.64 14.87 27.72
N GLN A 30 13.24 14.09 26.82
CA GLN A 30 13.20 14.39 25.39
C GLN A 30 11.75 14.34 24.91
N SER A 31 11.39 15.20 23.95
CA SER A 31 10.02 15.28 23.44
C SER A 31 9.57 13.93 22.86
N PRO A 32 8.31 13.48 23.12
CA PRO A 32 7.75 12.30 22.49
C PRO A 32 7.21 12.60 21.08
N GLU A 33 7.26 13.85 20.62
CA GLU A 33 6.86 14.22 19.25
C GLU A 33 7.69 13.47 18.20
N GLY A 34 7.02 13.01 17.15
CA GLY A 34 7.65 12.23 16.09
C GLY A 34 6.70 11.24 15.43
N LYS A 35 7.28 10.38 14.58
CA LYS A 35 6.63 9.18 14.05
C LYS A 35 7.36 7.96 14.59
N TRP A 36 6.59 7.04 15.14
CA TRP A 36 7.07 5.89 15.90
C TRP A 36 6.43 4.62 15.35
N ILE A 37 7.21 3.55 15.26
CA ILE A 37 6.72 2.21 14.90
C ILE A 37 6.78 1.31 16.13
N LEU A 38 5.70 0.59 16.43
CA LEU A 38 5.67 -0.31 17.58
C LEU A 38 6.63 -1.48 17.33
N THR A 39 7.32 -1.93 18.38
CA THR A 39 8.30 -3.04 18.30
C THR A 39 8.08 -4.10 19.36
N ASP A 40 7.42 -3.75 20.48
CA ASP A 40 7.22 -4.63 21.63
C ASP A 40 5.99 -4.15 22.42
N PHE A 41 5.10 -5.09 22.75
CA PHE A 41 4.10 -4.93 23.79
C PHE A 41 4.73 -5.38 25.10
N GLY A 42 4.68 -4.53 26.12
CA GLY A 42 5.54 -4.62 27.29
C GLY A 42 5.52 -5.96 28.02
N SER A 43 6.62 -6.28 28.71
CA SER A 43 6.92 -7.60 29.27
C SER A 43 5.71 -8.31 29.91
N ASN A 44 5.40 -9.51 29.40
CA ASN A 44 4.23 -10.36 29.69
C ASN A 44 2.92 -10.03 28.95
N ALA A 45 2.92 -9.13 27.97
CA ALA A 45 1.82 -9.01 27.03
C ALA A 45 1.72 -10.20 26.05
N THR A 46 0.53 -10.42 25.50
CA THR A 46 0.30 -11.32 24.35
C THR A 46 -0.56 -10.56 23.34
N PRO A 47 -0.10 -10.31 22.10
CA PRO A 47 1.22 -10.68 21.56
C PRO A 47 2.38 -9.95 22.27
N ASP A 48 3.60 -10.43 22.08
CA ASP A 48 4.85 -9.81 22.54
C ASP A 48 5.41 -8.83 21.49
N HIS A 49 5.42 -9.22 20.22
CA HIS A 49 5.78 -8.37 19.09
C HIS A 49 4.58 -8.08 18.17
N PRO A 50 4.48 -6.87 17.58
CA PRO A 50 3.43 -6.54 16.63
C PRO A 50 3.60 -7.32 15.32
N MET A 51 2.55 -8.05 14.95
CA MET A 51 2.34 -8.60 13.63
C MET A 51 1.96 -7.46 12.68
N GLY A 52 2.78 -7.23 11.65
CA GLY A 52 2.66 -6.08 10.75
C GLY A 52 3.01 -4.72 11.39
N VAL A 53 2.68 -3.63 10.68
CA VAL A 53 2.96 -2.26 11.14
C VAL A 53 1.84 -1.77 12.04
N ILE A 54 2.19 -1.44 13.28
CA ILE A 54 1.44 -0.54 14.15
C ILE A 54 2.29 0.72 14.33
N ASP A 55 1.68 1.90 14.19
CA ASP A 55 2.39 3.17 14.26
C ASP A 55 1.69 4.21 15.17
N LEU A 56 2.49 5.19 15.59
CA LEU A 56 2.07 6.31 16.43
C LEU A 56 2.78 7.59 15.95
N GLN A 57 2.00 8.52 15.45
CA GLN A 57 2.41 9.90 15.21
C GLN A 57 1.94 10.78 16.36
N ILE A 58 2.87 11.57 16.93
CA ILE A 58 2.58 12.60 17.93
C ILE A 58 3.04 13.95 17.35
N ALA A 59 2.12 14.90 17.24
CA ALA A 59 2.38 16.26 16.73
C ALA A 59 1.66 17.28 17.61
N GLY A 60 2.39 17.91 18.54
CA GLY A 60 1.79 18.69 19.61
C GLY A 60 0.83 17.83 20.44
N THR A 61 -0.41 18.30 20.60
CA THR A 61 -1.48 17.55 21.27
C THR A 61 -2.15 16.50 20.40
N ASN A 62 -1.92 16.50 19.08
CA ASN A 62 -2.62 15.60 18.16
C ASN A 62 -1.89 14.26 18.07
N VAL A 63 -2.66 13.17 18.07
CA VAL A 63 -2.14 11.82 17.89
C VAL A 63 -2.92 11.08 16.80
N SER A 64 -2.23 10.25 16.04
CA SER A 64 -2.83 9.42 14.99
C SER A 64 -1.94 8.25 14.62
N GLY A 65 -2.50 7.20 14.03
CA GLY A 65 -1.71 6.13 13.42
C GLY A 65 -2.55 4.94 12.95
N ASN A 66 -1.85 3.87 12.59
CA ASN A 66 -2.43 2.55 12.36
C ASN A 66 -2.36 1.69 13.64
N SER A 67 -3.49 1.16 14.12
CA SER A 67 -3.56 0.20 15.24
C SER A 67 -3.42 -1.27 14.81
N GLY A 68 -3.13 -1.50 13.54
CA GLY A 68 -2.86 -2.81 12.93
C GLY A 68 -3.95 -3.19 11.92
N VAL A 69 -5.22 -2.97 12.29
CA VAL A 69 -6.37 -3.10 11.38
C VAL A 69 -6.94 -1.73 11.05
N ASN A 70 -7.21 -0.93 12.07
CA ASN A 70 -7.89 0.35 11.97
C ASN A 70 -6.94 1.54 12.01
N GLN A 71 -7.38 2.64 11.40
CA GLN A 71 -6.78 3.95 11.66
C GLN A 71 -7.38 4.50 12.95
N TYR A 72 -6.53 5.09 13.79
CA TYR A 72 -6.94 5.79 14.99
C TYR A 72 -6.43 7.23 14.99
N PHE A 73 -7.15 8.10 15.68
CA PHE A 73 -6.82 9.52 15.82
C PHE A 73 -7.37 10.06 17.13
N GLY A 74 -6.78 11.14 17.64
CA GLY A 74 -7.20 11.69 18.92
C GLY A 74 -6.30 12.78 19.44
N THR A 75 -6.37 12.97 20.77
CA THR A 75 -5.50 13.92 21.48
C THR A 75 -4.81 13.30 22.68
N ALA A 76 -3.59 13.78 22.94
CA ALA A 76 -2.81 13.48 24.13
C ALA A 76 -2.56 14.75 24.95
N THR A 77 -2.60 14.61 26.28
CA THR A 77 -2.06 15.60 27.21
C THR A 77 -0.61 15.26 27.48
N ILE A 78 0.32 16.17 27.19
CA ILE A 78 1.77 15.95 27.35
C ILE A 78 2.32 16.95 28.35
N ASP A 79 2.89 16.46 29.45
CA ASP A 79 3.74 17.24 30.35
C ASP A 79 5.18 16.72 30.21
N ALA A 80 5.92 17.42 29.35
CA ALA A 80 7.30 17.07 29.03
C ALA A 80 8.29 17.39 30.17
N ALA A 81 7.94 18.25 31.12
CA ALA A 81 8.81 18.51 32.26
C ALA A 81 8.85 17.32 33.23
N ASN A 82 7.74 16.58 33.34
CA ASN A 82 7.59 15.45 34.27
C ASN A 82 7.54 14.06 33.59
N GLY A 83 7.76 13.97 32.27
CA GLY A 83 7.72 12.71 31.53
C GLY A 83 6.32 12.06 31.53
N LYS A 84 5.26 12.87 31.51
CA LYS A 84 3.86 12.41 31.57
C LYS A 84 3.17 12.58 30.22
N ILE A 85 2.45 11.54 29.81
CA ILE A 85 1.55 11.56 28.65
C ILE A 85 0.31 10.75 28.99
N SER A 86 -0.86 11.22 28.55
CA SER A 86 -2.11 10.45 28.60
C SER A 86 -2.94 10.71 27.35
N PHE A 87 -3.54 9.65 26.80
CA PHE A 87 -4.40 9.73 25.63
C PHE A 87 -5.85 9.89 26.10
N VAL A 88 -6.52 10.97 25.68
CA VAL A 88 -7.79 11.40 26.31
C VAL A 88 -9.01 10.90 25.55
N THR A 89 -8.98 11.01 24.22
CA THR A 89 -10.05 10.57 23.34
C THR A 89 -9.42 10.04 22.08
N LEU A 90 -9.53 8.73 21.87
CA LEU A 90 -9.12 8.05 20.65
C LEU A 90 -10.39 7.62 19.89
N GLY A 91 -10.56 8.13 18.68
CA GLY A 91 -11.49 7.58 17.71
C GLY A 91 -10.77 6.53 16.86
N THR A 92 -11.50 5.50 16.43
CA THR A 92 -11.00 4.46 15.53
C THR A 92 -11.98 4.26 14.37
N THR A 93 -11.47 3.82 13.21
CA THR A 93 -12.30 3.23 12.16
C THR A 93 -12.86 1.86 12.63
N ARG A 94 -13.75 1.25 11.84
CA ARG A 94 -14.34 -0.07 12.12
C ARG A 94 -14.24 -1.03 10.93
N MET A 95 -13.04 -1.11 10.35
CA MET A 95 -12.66 -2.17 9.42
C MET A 95 -12.50 -3.49 10.18
N ALA A 96 -12.78 -4.60 9.49
CA ALA A 96 -12.57 -5.95 10.00
C ALA A 96 -11.19 -6.49 9.56
N GLY A 97 -10.48 -7.14 10.48
CA GLY A 97 -9.25 -7.90 10.22
C GLY A 97 -9.41 -9.38 10.58
N SER A 98 -8.30 -10.13 10.59
CA SER A 98 -8.29 -11.47 11.19
C SER A 98 -8.52 -11.40 12.70
N GLU A 99 -8.96 -12.50 13.32
CA GLU A 99 -9.17 -12.57 14.77
C GLU A 99 -7.90 -12.18 15.56
N GLU A 100 -6.73 -12.64 15.09
CA GLU A 100 -5.42 -12.32 15.67
C GLU A 100 -5.08 -10.83 15.57
N MET A 101 -5.33 -10.20 14.42
CA MET A 101 -5.09 -8.76 14.25
C MET A 101 -6.07 -7.90 15.06
N MET A 102 -7.34 -8.30 15.14
CA MET A 102 -8.35 -7.60 15.96
C MET A 102 -8.02 -7.72 17.45
N ALA A 103 -7.53 -8.88 17.91
CA ALA A 103 -7.06 -9.07 19.28
C ALA A 103 -5.81 -8.22 19.59
N GLN A 104 -4.85 -8.15 18.66
CA GLN A 104 -3.67 -7.28 18.77
C GLN A 104 -4.06 -5.80 18.84
N GLU A 105 -4.98 -5.35 17.99
CA GLU A 105 -5.51 -3.99 18.02
C GLU A 105 -6.21 -3.66 19.34
N GLN A 106 -7.04 -4.58 19.85
CA GLN A 106 -7.69 -4.41 21.14
C GLN A 106 -6.66 -4.30 22.28
N ALA A 107 -5.61 -5.12 22.26
CA ALA A 107 -4.51 -5.04 23.22
C ALA A 107 -3.76 -3.70 23.12
N TYR A 108 -3.51 -3.21 21.90
CA TYR A 108 -2.85 -1.92 21.65
C TYR A 108 -3.66 -0.74 22.19
N LEU A 109 -4.96 -0.67 21.85
CA LEU A 109 -5.84 0.40 22.32
C LEU A 109 -6.07 0.35 23.83
N ALA A 110 -6.16 -0.86 24.42
CA ALA A 110 -6.22 -1.03 25.86
C ALA A 110 -4.92 -0.61 26.56
N ALA A 111 -3.76 -0.86 25.95
CA ALA A 111 -2.48 -0.38 26.45
C ALA A 111 -2.43 1.17 26.43
N LEU A 112 -2.75 1.80 25.29
CA LEU A 112 -2.82 3.27 25.17
C LEU A 112 -3.74 3.91 26.23
N ALA A 113 -4.91 3.32 26.51
CA ALA A 113 -5.84 3.81 27.52
C ALA A 113 -5.27 3.79 28.96
N ASN A 114 -4.24 2.99 29.23
CA ASN A 114 -3.58 2.90 30.54
C ASN A 114 -2.26 3.69 30.63
N VAL A 115 -1.81 4.33 29.55
CA VAL A 115 -0.57 5.12 29.56
C VAL A 115 -0.75 6.39 30.41
N THR A 116 0.20 6.60 31.33
CA THR A 116 0.30 7.84 32.12
C THR A 116 1.70 8.46 32.09
N GLY A 117 2.71 7.73 31.64
CA GLY A 117 4.10 8.15 31.58
C GLY A 117 4.75 7.77 30.26
N TYR A 118 5.86 8.45 29.95
CA TYR A 118 6.72 8.05 28.85
C TYR A 118 8.19 8.30 29.16
N LYS A 119 9.05 7.66 28.39
CA LYS A 119 10.49 7.90 28.37
C LYS A 119 10.98 7.79 26.93
N VAL A 120 11.66 8.82 26.44
CA VAL A 120 12.42 8.76 25.20
C VAL A 120 13.89 8.53 25.54
N ALA A 121 14.46 7.43 25.06
CA ALA A 121 15.85 7.04 25.29
C ALA A 121 16.36 6.16 24.13
N ASP A 122 17.63 6.33 23.77
CA ASP A 122 18.34 5.50 22.78
C ASP A 122 17.63 5.38 21.41
N GLY A 123 16.87 6.40 21.02
CA GLY A 123 16.10 6.43 19.77
C GLY A 123 14.72 5.77 19.84
N ASN A 124 14.29 5.33 21.02
CA ASN A 124 13.02 4.66 21.28
C ASN A 124 12.09 5.52 22.14
N LEU A 125 10.77 5.39 21.91
CA LEU A 125 9.71 5.90 22.78
C LEU A 125 9.12 4.74 23.58
N ILE A 126 9.23 4.81 24.90
CA ILE A 126 8.69 3.82 25.84
C ILE A 126 7.49 4.46 26.54
N LEU A 127 6.32 3.83 26.47
CA LEU A 127 5.10 4.26 27.16
C LEU A 127 4.87 3.40 28.40
N THR A 128 4.50 4.04 29.52
CA THR A 128 4.35 3.36 30.82
C THR A 128 3.03 3.66 31.50
N ASP A 129 2.61 2.74 32.37
CA ASP A 129 1.49 2.93 33.29
C ASP A 129 1.84 3.91 34.44
N SER A 130 0.99 3.97 35.47
CA SER A 130 1.18 4.81 36.65
C SER A 130 2.16 4.25 37.69
N ALA A 131 2.45 2.94 37.65
CA ALA A 131 3.46 2.27 38.46
C ALA A 131 4.87 2.33 37.81
N GLY A 132 4.95 2.71 36.54
CA GLY A 132 6.18 2.72 35.74
C GLY A 132 6.47 1.42 35.00
N ALA A 133 5.49 0.50 34.92
CA ALA A 133 5.59 -0.69 34.07
C ALA A 133 5.50 -0.30 32.60
N VAL A 134 6.30 -0.94 31.74
CA VAL A 134 6.28 -0.72 30.30
C VAL A 134 5.00 -1.33 29.72
N LEU A 135 4.27 -0.54 28.94
CA LEU A 135 3.07 -0.97 28.21
C LEU A 135 3.36 -1.19 26.74
N LEU A 136 4.10 -0.26 26.11
CA LEU A 136 4.42 -0.27 24.69
C LEU A 136 5.83 0.30 24.50
N THR A 137 6.64 -0.36 23.66
CA THR A 137 7.93 0.17 23.20
C THR A 137 7.88 0.39 21.69
N PHE A 138 8.25 1.59 21.27
CA PHE A 138 8.36 1.98 19.88
C PHE A 138 9.79 2.37 19.53
N ALA A 139 10.19 2.11 18.29
CA ALA A 139 11.38 2.69 17.69
C ALA A 139 11.02 3.82 16.73
N ALA A 140 12.00 4.63 16.32
CA ALA A 140 11.79 5.64 15.30
C ALA A 140 11.26 5.01 13.99
N MET A 141 10.26 5.62 13.36
CA MET A 141 9.67 5.14 12.11
C MET A 141 10.72 5.13 10.99
N PRO A 142 10.92 4.02 10.26
CA PRO A 142 11.83 3.98 9.11
C PRO A 142 11.31 4.86 7.96
N ALA A 143 12.21 5.26 7.06
CA ALA A 143 11.85 6.10 5.90
C ALA A 143 10.92 5.39 4.90
N VAL A 144 10.93 4.05 4.87
CA VAL A 144 10.06 3.18 4.08
C VAL A 144 9.71 1.97 4.94
N THR A 145 8.43 1.61 5.01
CA THR A 145 7.93 0.39 5.68
C THR A 145 7.76 -0.75 4.69
N LEU A 146 7.76 -1.98 5.19
CA LEU A 146 7.46 -3.16 4.37
C LEU A 146 5.96 -3.40 4.15
N ASP A 147 5.06 -2.89 5.00
CA ASP A 147 3.62 -3.11 4.78
C ASP A 147 3.14 -2.53 3.45
N LYS A 148 2.36 -3.32 2.71
CA LYS A 148 1.82 -3.04 1.36
C LYS A 148 2.92 -2.86 0.30
N THR A 149 3.94 -3.71 0.34
CA THR A 149 5.02 -3.74 -0.65
C THR A 149 5.18 -5.13 -1.27
N SER A 150 5.69 -5.18 -2.51
CA SER A 150 5.93 -6.42 -3.26
C SER A 150 7.36 -6.43 -3.80
N TRP A 151 7.98 -7.61 -3.85
CA TRP A 151 9.40 -7.82 -4.12
C TRP A 151 9.63 -9.06 -4.99
N ILE A 152 10.63 -9.00 -5.89
CA ILE A 152 11.07 -10.14 -6.72
C ILE A 152 12.52 -10.46 -6.35
N LEU A 153 12.85 -11.75 -6.16
CA LEU A 153 14.21 -12.16 -5.81
C LEU A 153 15.19 -11.78 -6.94
N ALA A 154 16.30 -11.14 -6.60
CA ALA A 154 17.18 -10.51 -7.59
C ALA A 154 17.83 -11.49 -8.57
N ASP A 155 17.93 -12.76 -8.17
CA ASP A 155 18.54 -13.87 -8.92
C ASP A 155 17.52 -14.87 -9.51
N ASP A 156 16.23 -14.81 -9.10
CA ASP A 156 15.14 -15.62 -9.69
C ASP A 156 13.85 -14.81 -9.76
N LYS A 157 13.48 -14.41 -10.99
CA LYS A 157 12.30 -13.56 -11.22
C LYS A 157 10.95 -14.22 -10.90
N ASN A 158 10.92 -15.54 -10.72
CA ASN A 158 9.69 -16.27 -10.39
C ASN A 158 9.45 -16.33 -8.87
N VAL A 159 10.47 -15.99 -8.07
CA VAL A 159 10.35 -15.95 -6.61
C VAL A 159 9.88 -14.57 -6.18
N THR A 160 8.69 -14.50 -5.60
CA THR A 160 8.06 -13.25 -5.14
C THR A 160 7.90 -13.24 -3.63
N LEU A 161 7.88 -12.04 -3.06
CA LEU A 161 7.62 -11.77 -1.65
C LEU A 161 6.78 -10.50 -1.52
N GLU A 162 5.55 -10.65 -1.06
CA GLU A 162 4.61 -9.55 -0.80
C GLU A 162 4.31 -9.47 0.69
N PHE A 163 4.14 -8.26 1.19
CA PHE A 163 3.79 -7.96 2.59
C PHE A 163 2.50 -7.13 2.62
N ALA A 164 1.48 -7.59 3.35
CA ALA A 164 0.27 -6.82 3.60
C ALA A 164 -0.42 -7.28 4.89
N ASN A 165 -0.84 -6.33 5.72
CA ASN A 165 -1.69 -6.58 6.89
C ASN A 165 -1.07 -7.61 7.86
N GLY A 166 0.24 -7.52 8.11
CA GLY A 166 0.96 -8.46 8.99
C GLY A 166 1.16 -9.88 8.44
N ILE A 167 0.66 -10.15 7.23
CA ILE A 167 0.92 -11.38 6.47
C ILE A 167 1.98 -11.10 5.40
N PHE A 168 2.82 -12.10 5.14
CA PHE A 168 3.66 -12.17 3.96
C PHE A 168 3.24 -13.37 3.09
N ASN A 169 3.39 -13.26 1.78
CA ASN A 169 3.07 -14.33 0.85
C ASN A 169 3.90 -14.26 -0.44
N GLY A 170 3.84 -15.29 -1.27
CA GLY A 170 4.37 -15.23 -2.63
C GLY A 170 4.62 -16.61 -3.26
N ASN A 171 5.35 -16.59 -4.36
CA ASN A 171 5.84 -17.80 -5.04
C ASN A 171 7.28 -18.07 -4.59
N ALA A 172 7.56 -19.30 -4.16
CA ALA A 172 8.90 -19.85 -4.02
C ALA A 172 9.24 -20.67 -5.29
N PRO A 173 10.48 -21.20 -5.45
CA PRO A 173 10.89 -21.89 -6.67
C PRO A 173 10.03 -23.08 -7.12
N VAL A 174 9.25 -23.69 -6.21
CA VAL A 174 8.31 -24.79 -6.53
C VAL A 174 6.91 -24.54 -5.99
N ASN A 175 6.77 -23.88 -4.84
CA ASN A 175 5.54 -23.80 -4.06
C ASN A 175 5.06 -22.37 -3.80
N PHE A 176 3.74 -22.20 -3.69
CA PHE A 176 3.18 -20.99 -3.09
C PHE A 176 3.36 -21.07 -1.57
N TYR A 177 3.62 -19.92 -0.93
CA TYR A 177 3.86 -19.84 0.51
C TYR A 177 3.24 -18.59 1.14
N SER A 178 2.97 -18.67 2.44
CA SER A 178 2.55 -17.55 3.28
C SER A 178 2.94 -17.71 4.74
N GLY A 179 2.83 -16.65 5.52
CA GLY A 179 2.99 -16.67 6.98
C GLY A 179 2.77 -15.29 7.60
N ALA A 180 2.90 -15.18 8.91
CA ALA A 180 2.89 -13.90 9.64
C ALA A 180 4.29 -13.28 9.71
N TRP A 181 4.40 -11.95 9.72
CA TRP A 181 5.66 -11.25 9.97
C TRP A 181 5.52 -10.19 11.07
N TYR A 182 6.60 -9.98 11.81
CA TYR A 182 6.62 -9.16 13.02
C TYR A 182 7.67 -8.06 12.94
N VAL A 183 7.37 -6.88 13.46
CA VAL A 183 8.31 -5.76 13.57
C VAL A 183 9.04 -5.84 14.91
N THR A 184 10.38 -5.88 14.87
CA THR A 184 11.24 -6.05 16.06
C THR A 184 12.19 -4.88 16.31
N GLY A 185 12.09 -3.82 15.49
CA GLY A 185 12.93 -2.62 15.54
C GLY A 185 12.64 -1.71 14.34
N THR A 186 13.24 -0.51 14.27
CA THR A 186 13.11 0.41 13.10
C THR A 186 13.29 -0.31 11.76
N ASN A 187 14.30 -1.16 11.66
CA ASN A 187 14.57 -2.04 10.51
C ASN A 187 14.59 -3.53 10.93
N GLY A 188 13.99 -3.87 12.06
CA GLY A 188 13.93 -5.23 12.60
C GLY A 188 12.72 -5.96 12.05
N ILE A 189 12.92 -7.18 11.56
CA ILE A 189 11.84 -8.04 11.06
C ILE A 189 12.09 -9.48 11.50
N GLN A 190 11.01 -10.18 11.82
CA GLN A 190 11.01 -11.63 12.03
C GLN A 190 9.89 -12.27 11.21
N PHE A 191 10.19 -13.36 10.52
CA PHE A 191 9.19 -14.20 9.85
C PHE A 191 8.70 -15.29 10.81
N GLY A 192 7.37 -15.48 10.87
CA GLY A 192 6.74 -16.59 11.55
C GLY A 192 6.85 -17.90 10.78
N ASN A 193 6.06 -18.90 11.19
CA ASN A 193 6.03 -20.18 10.51
C ASN A 193 5.55 -20.03 9.06
N VAL A 194 6.38 -20.46 8.11
CA VAL A 194 6.01 -20.56 6.70
C VAL A 194 5.06 -21.74 6.49
N ILE A 195 3.88 -21.46 5.96
CA ILE A 195 2.94 -22.46 5.42
C ILE A 195 3.14 -22.47 3.90
N SER A 196 3.20 -23.65 3.28
CA SER A 196 3.43 -23.79 1.84
C SER A 196 2.61 -24.93 1.22
N THR A 197 2.44 -24.88 -0.09
CA THR A 197 1.92 -26.01 -0.87
C THR A 197 2.92 -27.17 -0.91
N LEU A 198 2.48 -28.36 -1.32
CA LEU A 198 3.32 -29.56 -1.46
C LEU A 198 3.37 -30.05 -2.91
N MET A 199 3.70 -29.15 -3.84
CA MET A 199 3.96 -29.47 -5.24
C MET A 199 5.35 -30.09 -5.39
N ALA A 200 5.47 -31.03 -6.32
CA ALA A 200 6.74 -31.64 -6.68
C ALA A 200 7.38 -30.86 -7.84
N GLY A 201 8.70 -30.64 -7.77
CA GLY A 201 9.46 -29.95 -8.80
C GLY A 201 10.81 -30.64 -9.09
N PRO A 202 11.62 -30.09 -9.99
CA PRO A 202 13.01 -30.53 -10.18
C PRO A 202 13.79 -30.45 -8.86
N THR A 203 14.68 -31.41 -8.61
CA THR A 203 15.45 -31.50 -7.35
C THR A 203 16.21 -30.21 -7.02
N ASP A 204 16.78 -29.54 -8.02
CA ASP A 204 17.51 -28.29 -7.82
C ASP A 204 16.59 -27.14 -7.39
N ALA A 205 15.36 -27.08 -7.90
CA ALA A 205 14.36 -26.10 -7.48
C ALA A 205 13.87 -26.37 -6.04
N MET A 206 13.66 -27.64 -5.67
CA MET A 206 13.32 -28.02 -4.29
C MET A 206 14.45 -27.71 -3.29
N ASN A 207 15.70 -27.85 -3.72
CA ASN A 207 16.87 -27.45 -2.93
C ASN A 207 16.95 -25.92 -2.77
N ALA A 208 16.71 -25.17 -3.85
CA ALA A 208 16.67 -23.70 -3.83
C ALA A 208 15.54 -23.18 -2.92
N GLU A 209 14.35 -23.79 -2.99
CA GLU A 209 13.22 -23.48 -2.10
C GLU A 209 13.54 -23.75 -0.63
N SER A 210 14.17 -24.88 -0.32
CA SER A 210 14.61 -25.20 1.04
C SER A 210 15.64 -24.18 1.57
N ALA A 211 16.52 -23.69 0.70
CA ALA A 211 17.47 -22.62 1.04
C ALA A 211 16.77 -21.27 1.23
N TYR A 212 15.77 -20.95 0.40
CA TYR A 212 14.96 -19.74 0.47
C TYR A 212 14.19 -19.64 1.79
N PHE A 213 13.44 -20.67 2.17
CA PHE A 213 12.71 -20.68 3.45
C PHE A 213 13.65 -20.65 4.67
N LYS A 214 14.82 -21.28 4.58
CA LYS A 214 15.86 -21.17 5.62
C LYS A 214 16.42 -19.74 5.73
N ALA A 215 16.54 -19.02 4.61
CA ALA A 215 16.99 -17.64 4.60
C ALA A 215 15.92 -16.69 5.19
N LEU A 216 14.64 -16.88 4.87
CA LEU A 216 13.54 -16.16 5.55
C LEU A 216 13.57 -16.41 7.07
N ALA A 217 13.64 -17.67 7.50
CA ALA A 217 13.66 -18.04 8.92
C ALA A 217 14.87 -17.51 9.71
N ASN A 218 16.00 -17.25 9.05
CA ASN A 218 17.20 -16.67 9.65
C ASN A 218 17.27 -15.14 9.56
N THR A 219 16.31 -14.50 8.88
CA THR A 219 16.30 -13.03 8.74
C THR A 219 15.89 -12.39 10.06
N THR A 220 16.65 -11.38 10.47
CA THR A 220 16.38 -10.58 11.69
C THR A 220 16.28 -9.08 11.43
N SER A 221 16.77 -8.63 10.27
CA SER A 221 16.73 -7.23 9.88
C SER A 221 16.66 -7.08 8.36
N TYR A 222 16.20 -5.92 7.91
CA TYR A 222 16.13 -5.57 6.51
C TYR A 222 16.77 -4.21 6.23
N LYS A 223 17.04 -3.93 4.95
CA LYS A 223 17.40 -2.61 4.48
C LYS A 223 16.88 -2.41 3.06
N ILE A 224 16.24 -1.27 2.81
CA ILE A 224 15.91 -0.84 1.45
C ILE A 224 17.01 0.12 0.97
N THR A 225 17.58 -0.10 -0.20
CA THR A 225 18.61 0.77 -0.80
C THR A 225 18.56 0.66 -2.32
N ASN A 226 18.45 1.81 -3.01
CA ASN A 226 18.38 1.91 -4.47
C ASN A 226 17.28 1.02 -5.09
N GLY A 227 16.07 0.99 -4.51
CA GLY A 227 14.97 0.14 -4.99
C GLY A 227 15.19 -1.37 -4.78
N ASN A 228 16.13 -1.78 -3.92
CA ASN A 228 16.33 -3.19 -3.57
C ASN A 228 16.10 -3.40 -2.06
N LEU A 229 15.36 -4.44 -1.72
CA LEU A 229 15.20 -4.96 -0.36
C LEU A 229 16.30 -5.99 -0.10
N VAL A 230 17.11 -5.75 0.92
CA VAL A 230 18.14 -6.68 1.40
C VAL A 230 17.69 -7.24 2.74
N LEU A 231 17.53 -8.55 2.83
CA LEU A 231 17.27 -9.27 4.09
C LEU A 231 18.58 -9.78 4.68
N MET A 232 18.75 -9.64 5.99
CA MET A 232 20.02 -9.87 6.68
C MET A 232 19.84 -10.71 7.96
N ASP A 233 20.87 -11.49 8.29
CA ASP A 233 20.95 -12.24 9.54
C ASP A 233 21.36 -11.37 10.74
N ALA A 234 21.43 -11.98 11.93
CA ALA A 234 21.80 -11.31 13.18
C ALA A 234 23.24 -10.78 13.22
N SER A 235 24.11 -11.18 12.28
CA SER A 235 25.46 -10.63 12.12
C SER A 235 25.52 -9.45 11.14
N GLY A 236 24.41 -9.15 10.46
CA GLY A 236 24.35 -8.17 9.38
C GLY A 236 24.79 -8.72 8.02
N SER A 237 24.94 -10.05 7.87
CA SER A 237 25.24 -10.67 6.58
C SER A 237 23.99 -10.75 5.73
N THR A 238 24.11 -10.40 4.44
CA THR A 238 23.03 -10.56 3.46
C THR A 238 22.66 -12.03 3.30
N LEU A 239 21.36 -12.31 3.41
CA LEU A 239 20.76 -13.63 3.17
C LEU A 239 20.06 -13.67 1.80
N LEU A 240 19.25 -12.65 1.52
CA LEU A 240 18.50 -12.51 0.27
C LEU A 240 18.56 -11.06 -0.19
N THR A 241 18.65 -10.85 -1.50
CA THR A 241 18.45 -9.54 -2.13
C THR A 241 17.28 -9.66 -3.09
N PHE A 242 16.30 -8.79 -2.92
CA PHE A 242 15.18 -8.62 -3.82
C PHE A 242 15.31 -7.28 -4.51
N ARG A 243 14.85 -7.24 -5.76
CA ARG A 243 14.48 -6.00 -6.43
C ARG A 243 13.07 -5.67 -5.97
N GLU A 244 12.75 -4.39 -5.84
CA GLU A 244 11.36 -3.97 -5.74
C GLU A 244 10.59 -4.62 -6.89
N ASN A 245 9.46 -5.27 -6.58
CA ASN A 245 8.51 -5.70 -7.60
C ASN A 245 7.75 -4.44 -8.04
N ILE A 246 8.52 -3.48 -8.55
CA ILE A 246 8.00 -2.54 -9.51
C ILE A 246 7.63 -3.45 -10.68
N VAL A 247 6.34 -3.73 -10.75
CA VAL A 247 5.63 -3.66 -12.02
C VAL A 247 5.90 -2.24 -12.56
N GLU A 248 7.10 -1.99 -13.08
CA GLU A 248 7.47 -0.75 -13.81
C GLU A 248 6.96 -0.84 -15.25
N ILE A 249 5.85 -1.54 -15.41
CA ILE A 249 4.95 -1.28 -16.50
C ILE A 249 4.33 0.04 -16.12
N GLY A 250 4.66 1.08 -16.89
CA GLY A 250 4.13 2.40 -16.65
C GLY A 250 2.61 2.31 -16.50
N ILE A 251 2.11 2.66 -15.31
CA ILE A 251 0.67 2.76 -14.98
C ILE A 251 -0.05 3.69 -15.98
N THR A 252 0.71 4.45 -16.78
CA THR A 252 0.29 5.30 -17.88
C THR A 252 0.17 4.65 -19.27
N ILE A 253 0.75 3.47 -19.53
CA ILE A 253 0.63 2.76 -20.83
C ILE A 253 0.04 1.35 -20.77
N THR A 254 -0.33 0.86 -19.58
CA THR A 254 -1.10 -0.39 -19.41
C THR A 254 -2.44 -0.39 -20.17
N GLY A 255 -2.88 -1.58 -20.57
CA GLY A 255 -4.12 -1.83 -21.29
C GLY A 255 -4.00 -1.75 -22.82
N SER A 256 -5.14 -1.86 -23.49
CA SER A 256 -5.23 -1.96 -24.95
C SER A 256 -5.09 -0.63 -25.66
N TRP A 257 -4.35 -0.62 -26.75
CA TRP A 257 -4.17 0.48 -27.70
C TRP A 257 -4.44 0.00 -29.14
N THR A 258 -4.87 0.92 -30.00
CA THR A 258 -5.09 0.69 -31.44
C THR A 258 -4.13 1.50 -32.27
N LEU A 259 -3.57 0.94 -33.34
CA LEU A 259 -2.64 1.69 -34.20
C LEU A 259 -3.40 2.81 -34.91
N SER A 260 -2.87 4.04 -34.86
CA SER A 260 -3.54 5.23 -35.41
C SER A 260 -3.84 5.12 -36.92
N THR A 261 -3.01 4.39 -37.66
CA THR A 261 -3.15 4.17 -39.10
C THR A 261 -4.00 2.95 -39.48
N ASP A 262 -4.20 1.99 -38.57
CA ASP A 262 -5.06 0.82 -38.76
C ASP A 262 -5.66 0.35 -37.43
N LYS A 263 -6.94 0.63 -37.22
CA LYS A 263 -7.66 0.30 -35.97
C LYS A 263 -7.84 -1.20 -35.74
N ASN A 264 -7.55 -2.05 -36.71
CA ASN A 264 -7.55 -3.51 -36.54
C ASN A 264 -6.23 -4.03 -35.96
N VAL A 265 -5.17 -3.21 -35.97
CA VAL A 265 -3.90 -3.52 -35.33
C VAL A 265 -3.96 -3.03 -33.89
N THR A 266 -3.72 -3.94 -32.95
CA THR A 266 -3.79 -3.68 -31.51
C THR A 266 -2.51 -4.09 -30.81
N ILE A 267 -2.22 -3.40 -29.71
CA ILE A 267 -1.17 -3.74 -28.75
C ILE A 267 -1.75 -3.55 -27.35
N ASP A 268 -1.57 -4.54 -26.49
CA ASP A 268 -2.04 -4.55 -25.11
C ASP A 268 -0.85 -4.82 -24.20
N PHE A 269 -0.67 -3.97 -23.20
CA PHE A 269 0.37 -4.06 -22.18
C PHE A 269 -0.29 -4.50 -20.87
N ASP A 270 0.05 -5.70 -20.39
CA ASP A 270 -0.56 -6.26 -19.19
C ASP A 270 0.06 -5.70 -17.89
N THR A 271 -0.24 -6.31 -16.74
CA THR A 271 0.39 -5.96 -15.45
C THR A 271 1.60 -6.83 -15.06
N PHE A 272 2.13 -7.67 -15.96
CA PHE A 272 3.19 -8.65 -15.68
C PHE A 272 4.40 -8.60 -16.63
N GLY A 273 4.40 -7.70 -17.60
CA GLY A 273 5.52 -7.47 -18.53
C GLY A 273 5.37 -8.26 -19.83
N GLU A 274 4.14 -8.66 -20.13
CA GLU A 274 3.75 -9.25 -21.39
C GLU A 274 3.15 -8.18 -22.31
N VAL A 275 3.32 -8.41 -23.61
CA VAL A 275 2.62 -7.66 -24.65
C VAL A 275 1.85 -8.67 -25.49
N SER A 276 0.60 -8.36 -25.79
CA SER A 276 -0.22 -9.15 -26.71
C SER A 276 -0.92 -8.24 -27.71
N GLY A 277 -1.47 -8.81 -28.79
CA GLY A 277 -2.25 -8.01 -29.71
C GLY A 277 -2.56 -8.65 -31.05
N LYS A 278 -3.12 -7.83 -31.92
CA LYS A 278 -3.44 -8.17 -33.30
C LYS A 278 -2.51 -7.40 -34.24
N ALA A 279 -1.74 -8.13 -35.04
CA ALA A 279 -1.03 -7.58 -36.19
C ALA A 279 -1.92 -7.69 -37.45
N PRO A 280 -1.56 -7.08 -38.59
CA PRO A 280 -2.42 -7.01 -39.78
C PRO A 280 -2.97 -8.35 -40.30
N VAL A 281 -2.29 -9.48 -40.04
CA VAL A 281 -2.76 -10.82 -40.40
C VAL A 281 -2.90 -11.70 -39.16
N ASN A 282 -1.87 -11.77 -38.35
CA ASN A 282 -1.69 -12.72 -37.24
C ASN A 282 -1.96 -12.08 -35.88
N SER A 283 -2.24 -12.93 -34.89
CA SER A 283 -2.22 -12.49 -33.49
C SER A 283 -0.85 -12.79 -32.93
N TYR A 284 -0.37 -11.95 -32.03
CA TYR A 284 0.98 -12.03 -31.49
C TYR A 284 1.01 -11.85 -29.97
N PHE A 285 2.08 -12.33 -29.37
CA PHE A 285 2.40 -12.19 -27.96
C PHE A 285 3.92 -12.15 -27.79
N GLY A 286 4.39 -11.62 -26.67
CA GLY A 286 5.79 -11.58 -26.30
C GLY A 286 5.98 -10.92 -24.96
N ASN A 287 7.23 -10.68 -24.59
CA ASN A 287 7.57 -9.96 -23.37
C ASN A 287 8.04 -8.54 -23.73
N VAL A 288 7.82 -7.60 -22.84
CA VAL A 288 8.27 -6.21 -22.96
C VAL A 288 8.93 -5.78 -21.66
N THR A 289 10.05 -5.09 -21.79
CA THR A 289 10.74 -4.47 -20.65
C THR A 289 10.67 -2.96 -20.84
N ILE A 290 10.06 -2.29 -19.87
CA ILE A 290 10.00 -0.83 -19.79
C ILE A 290 10.91 -0.42 -18.64
N THR A 291 11.70 0.64 -18.81
CA THR A 291 12.52 1.20 -17.73
C THR A 291 12.62 2.70 -17.88
N GLY A 292 11.96 3.44 -16.98
CA GLY A 292 11.82 4.90 -17.07
C GLY A 292 11.13 5.37 -18.37
N THR A 293 11.91 5.80 -19.36
CA THR A 293 11.41 6.24 -20.70
C THR A 293 11.85 5.31 -21.84
N THR A 294 12.55 4.23 -21.50
CA THR A 294 12.98 3.21 -22.46
C THR A 294 11.96 2.07 -22.55
N ILE A 295 11.84 1.48 -23.73
CA ILE A 295 11.01 0.29 -23.98
C ILE A 295 11.83 -0.67 -24.83
N SER A 296 11.75 -1.96 -24.55
CA SER A 296 12.44 -3.01 -25.30
C SER A 296 11.53 -4.22 -25.43
N PHE A 297 11.25 -4.63 -26.66
CA PHE A 297 10.47 -5.82 -26.93
C PHE A 297 11.38 -7.06 -27.00
N GLY A 298 10.98 -8.13 -26.31
CA GLY A 298 11.61 -9.44 -26.43
C GLY A 298 11.21 -10.15 -27.73
N PRO A 299 11.62 -11.43 -27.90
CA PRO A 299 11.21 -12.22 -29.06
C PRO A 299 9.68 -12.33 -29.15
N ILE A 300 9.11 -11.84 -30.25
CA ILE A 300 7.66 -11.90 -30.50
C ILE A 300 7.29 -13.27 -31.11
N GLY A 301 6.35 -13.96 -30.47
CA GLY A 301 5.65 -15.11 -31.02
C GLY A 301 4.39 -14.67 -31.78
N SER A 302 4.12 -15.25 -32.95
CA SER A 302 2.90 -15.00 -33.71
C SER A 302 2.24 -16.28 -34.18
N THR A 303 0.94 -16.22 -34.46
CA THR A 303 0.28 -17.24 -35.28
C THR A 303 0.82 -17.20 -36.73
N LYS A 304 0.58 -18.27 -37.49
CA LYS A 304 1.06 -18.44 -38.88
C LYS A 304 -0.10 -18.65 -39.86
N MET A 305 -1.04 -17.72 -39.88
CA MET A 305 -2.09 -17.64 -40.90
C MET A 305 -1.54 -16.95 -42.15
N ALA A 306 -1.93 -17.45 -43.32
CA ALA A 306 -1.66 -16.81 -44.59
C ALA A 306 -2.68 -15.68 -44.84
N GLY A 307 -2.20 -14.52 -45.29
CA GLY A 307 -3.03 -13.38 -45.68
C GLY A 307 -2.62 -12.83 -47.06
N PRO A 308 -3.31 -11.79 -47.55
CA PRO A 308 -2.89 -11.06 -48.74
C PRO A 308 -1.46 -10.54 -48.60
N GLU A 309 -0.66 -10.58 -49.67
CA GLU A 309 0.77 -10.23 -49.66
C GLU A 309 1.02 -8.81 -49.10
N VAL A 310 0.16 -7.85 -49.42
CA VAL A 310 0.22 -6.47 -48.90
C VAL A 310 0.09 -6.44 -47.37
N ALA A 311 -0.81 -7.23 -46.79
CA ALA A 311 -1.01 -7.32 -45.34
C ALA A 311 0.14 -8.06 -44.65
N MET A 312 0.70 -9.09 -45.30
CA MET A 312 1.88 -9.82 -44.80
C MET A 312 3.15 -8.95 -44.79
N ASN A 313 3.31 -8.08 -45.79
CA ASN A 313 4.38 -7.09 -45.84
C ASN A 313 4.20 -6.01 -44.75
N ALA A 314 2.96 -5.53 -44.55
CA ALA A 314 2.65 -4.58 -43.47
C ALA A 314 2.90 -5.17 -42.07
N GLU A 315 2.56 -6.45 -41.87
CA GLU A 315 2.84 -7.18 -40.62
C GLU A 315 4.34 -7.36 -40.37
N SER A 316 5.11 -7.70 -41.41
CA SER A 316 6.57 -7.80 -41.31
C SER A 316 7.21 -6.46 -40.93
N ALA A 317 6.69 -5.36 -41.48
CA ALA A 317 7.12 -4.01 -41.10
C ALA A 317 6.71 -3.63 -39.67
N TYR A 318 5.51 -4.03 -39.21
CA TYR A 318 5.04 -3.80 -37.85
C TYR A 318 5.94 -4.49 -36.81
N PHE A 319 6.26 -5.78 -37.00
CA PHE A 319 7.17 -6.48 -36.09
C PHE A 319 8.60 -5.95 -36.13
N ALA A 320 9.09 -5.51 -37.30
CA ALA A 320 10.38 -4.84 -37.39
C ALA A 320 10.39 -3.48 -36.65
N ALA A 321 9.29 -2.73 -36.68
CA ALA A 321 9.16 -1.50 -35.91
C ALA A 321 9.11 -1.76 -34.39
N LEU A 322 8.38 -2.77 -33.92
CA LEU A 322 8.42 -3.17 -32.51
C LEU A 322 9.84 -3.61 -32.07
N ALA A 323 10.55 -4.40 -32.90
CA ALA A 323 11.91 -4.82 -32.60
C ALA A 323 12.95 -3.68 -32.59
N ASN A 324 12.67 -2.57 -33.28
CA ASN A 324 13.52 -1.37 -33.32
C ASN A 324 13.11 -0.29 -32.29
N ALA A 325 12.03 -0.49 -31.55
CA ALA A 325 11.59 0.44 -30.52
C ALA A 325 12.55 0.39 -29.32
N THR A 326 13.09 1.55 -28.93
CA THR A 326 13.99 1.70 -27.78
C THR A 326 13.50 2.73 -26.76
N GLY A 327 12.55 3.59 -27.14
CA GLY A 327 11.94 4.58 -26.26
C GLY A 327 10.45 4.76 -26.53
N TYR A 328 9.76 5.49 -25.66
CA TYR A 328 8.35 5.84 -25.86
C TYR A 328 8.00 7.23 -25.33
N LYS A 329 6.90 7.79 -25.85
CA LYS A 329 6.21 8.98 -25.31
C LYS A 329 4.72 8.63 -25.18
N TYR A 330 4.05 9.17 -24.18
CA TYR A 330 2.62 8.95 -23.99
C TYR A 330 1.93 10.25 -23.55
N GLY A 331 0.63 10.33 -23.83
CA GLY A 331 -0.29 11.32 -23.30
C GLY A 331 -1.54 10.66 -22.72
N SER A 332 -2.61 11.42 -22.51
CA SER A 332 -3.89 10.86 -22.06
C SER A 332 -4.53 9.93 -23.10
N THR A 333 -4.36 10.21 -24.39
CA THR A 333 -5.04 9.52 -25.50
C THR A 333 -4.12 8.85 -26.52
N THR A 334 -2.81 9.15 -26.50
CA THR A 334 -1.82 8.68 -27.49
C THR A 334 -0.62 7.99 -26.85
N LEU A 335 -0.04 7.04 -27.58
CA LEU A 335 1.21 6.35 -27.25
C LEU A 335 2.09 6.29 -28.51
N ASP A 336 3.25 6.93 -28.46
CA ASP A 336 4.26 6.92 -29.51
C ASP A 336 5.43 6.02 -29.11
N LEU A 337 5.80 5.07 -29.97
CA LEU A 337 7.06 4.30 -29.86
C LEU A 337 8.14 4.99 -30.68
N LEU A 338 9.37 5.01 -30.15
CA LEU A 338 10.52 5.73 -30.69
C LEU A 338 11.67 4.78 -31.02
N ASP A 339 12.40 5.09 -32.10
CA ASP A 339 13.69 4.48 -32.41
C ASP A 339 14.85 5.02 -31.54
N ALA A 340 16.06 4.51 -31.78
CA ALA A 340 17.27 4.90 -31.05
C ALA A 340 17.73 6.34 -31.30
N ASP A 341 17.30 6.95 -32.40
CA ASP A 341 17.56 8.36 -32.74
C ASP A 341 16.45 9.30 -32.18
N GLY A 342 15.39 8.73 -31.60
CA GLY A 342 14.27 9.44 -30.96
C GLY A 342 13.11 9.79 -31.89
N ASN A 343 13.07 9.25 -33.11
CA ASN A 343 11.97 9.45 -34.06
C ASN A 343 10.80 8.52 -33.76
N THR A 344 9.57 9.01 -33.93
CA THR A 344 8.36 8.17 -33.79
C THR A 344 8.25 7.17 -34.94
N ILE A 345 8.21 5.88 -34.61
CA ILE A 345 8.09 4.77 -35.57
C ILE A 345 6.71 4.12 -35.59
N LEU A 346 5.96 4.20 -34.47
CA LEU A 346 4.56 3.77 -34.37
C LEU A 346 3.81 4.73 -33.45
N THR A 347 2.62 5.17 -33.86
CA THR A 347 1.69 5.95 -33.03
C THR A 347 0.41 5.17 -32.83
N PHE A 348 0.06 4.92 -31.57
CA PHE A 348 -1.18 4.31 -31.15
C PHE A 348 -2.09 5.34 -30.47
N VAL A 349 -3.39 5.07 -30.53
CA VAL A 349 -4.43 5.81 -29.81
C VAL A 349 -5.19 4.85 -28.90
N ARG A 350 -5.68 5.33 -27.75
CA ARG A 350 -6.65 4.56 -26.96
C ARG A 350 -7.83 4.16 -27.87
N PRO A 351 -8.34 2.92 -27.78
CA PRO A 351 -9.47 2.48 -28.59
C PRO A 351 -10.65 3.40 -28.31
N VAL A 352 -11.09 4.14 -29.33
CA VAL A 352 -12.33 4.92 -29.23
C VAL A 352 -13.48 3.92 -29.27
N ASN A 353 -13.85 3.38 -28.11
CA ASN A 353 -14.91 2.39 -27.98
C ASN A 353 -16.25 3.06 -28.30
N ALA A 354 -16.67 2.91 -29.55
CA ALA A 354 -18.03 3.14 -29.99
C ALA A 354 -18.93 2.05 -29.38
N GLY A 355 -19.38 2.29 -28.15
CA GLY A 355 -20.34 1.47 -27.42
C GLY A 355 -19.70 0.50 -26.41
N PRO A 356 -20.37 0.18 -25.29
CA PRO A 356 -19.76 -0.55 -24.18
C PRO A 356 -19.74 -2.07 -24.37
N ILE A 357 -18.70 -2.69 -23.81
CA ILE A 357 -18.49 -4.14 -23.70
C ILE A 357 -19.34 -4.70 -22.54
N SER A 358 -19.95 -5.88 -22.72
CA SER A 358 -20.72 -6.57 -21.68
C SER A 358 -20.20 -7.99 -21.46
N ALA A 359 -19.83 -8.31 -20.21
CA ALA A 359 -19.84 -9.68 -19.70
C ALA A 359 -21.25 -9.91 -19.06
N LYS A 360 -21.90 -11.07 -19.13
CA LYS A 360 -21.39 -12.42 -19.44
C LYS A 360 -22.55 -13.33 -19.87
N ALA A 361 -22.54 -13.86 -21.11
CA ALA A 361 -23.54 -14.82 -21.56
C ALA A 361 -22.96 -16.20 -21.91
N LEU A 362 -23.08 -17.13 -20.96
CA LEU A 362 -23.69 -18.42 -21.30
C LEU A 362 -25.17 -18.14 -21.64
N PRO A 363 -25.77 -18.88 -22.58
CA PRO A 363 -26.31 -18.30 -23.80
C PRO A 363 -27.52 -17.38 -23.60
N GLY A 364 -27.46 -16.17 -24.16
CA GLY A 364 -28.63 -15.30 -24.37
C GLY A 364 -28.60 -13.89 -23.76
N MET A 365 -27.52 -13.11 -23.89
CA MET A 365 -27.54 -11.66 -23.59
C MET A 365 -27.04 -10.81 -24.76
N GLU A 366 -27.63 -9.62 -24.89
CA GLU A 366 -27.13 -8.48 -25.66
C GLU A 366 -27.14 -7.25 -24.73
N LYS A 367 -26.03 -6.46 -24.68
CA LYS A 367 -25.91 -5.11 -24.05
C LYS A 367 -25.96 -5.07 -22.50
N HIS A 368 -25.51 -4.02 -21.77
CA HIS A 368 -24.63 -2.86 -22.04
C HIS A 368 -23.86 -2.47 -20.74
N GLY A 369 -22.81 -1.64 -20.81
CA GLY A 369 -21.68 -1.64 -19.86
C GLY A 369 -21.67 -0.69 -18.64
N LEU A 370 -22.69 0.14 -18.40
CA LEU A 370 -22.91 0.77 -17.08
C LEU A 370 -23.97 0.06 -16.24
N VAL A 371 -24.75 -0.83 -16.87
CA VAL A 371 -26.00 -1.40 -16.35
C VAL A 371 -25.72 -2.53 -15.35
N ASN A 372 -25.31 -2.12 -14.15
CA ASN A 372 -25.12 -2.96 -12.97
C ASN A 372 -25.65 -2.23 -11.73
N GLU A 373 -25.88 -2.99 -10.66
CA GLU A 373 -26.03 -2.45 -9.31
C GLU A 373 -24.63 -2.36 -8.68
N TRP A 374 -24.26 -1.17 -8.21
CA TRP A 374 -22.96 -0.85 -7.64
C TRP A 374 -23.11 -0.48 -6.15
N LEU A 375 -22.21 -0.96 -5.29
CA LEU A 375 -22.24 -0.73 -3.84
C LEU A 375 -21.15 0.26 -3.43
N LEU A 376 -21.47 1.32 -2.67
CA LEU A 376 -20.44 2.32 -2.31
C LEU A 376 -19.35 1.66 -1.44
N ALA A 377 -18.08 1.79 -1.85
CA ALA A 377 -16.95 1.07 -1.28
C ALA A 377 -16.71 1.33 0.22
N ASP A 378 -17.16 2.50 0.70
CA ASP A 378 -17.06 2.94 2.09
C ASP A 378 -18.38 2.76 2.88
N ASP A 379 -19.50 2.44 2.20
CA ASP A 379 -20.81 2.16 2.82
C ASP A 379 -21.69 1.28 1.90
N ASN A 380 -21.63 -0.04 2.09
CA ASN A 380 -22.38 -1.01 1.30
C ASN A 380 -23.91 -0.93 1.45
N ALA A 381 -24.46 -0.04 2.30
CA ALA A 381 -25.90 0.26 2.32
C ALA A 381 -26.29 1.27 1.22
N VAL A 382 -25.33 2.01 0.66
CA VAL A 382 -25.55 2.95 -0.44
C VAL A 382 -25.40 2.22 -1.77
N THR A 383 -26.50 2.16 -2.52
CA THR A 383 -26.54 1.55 -3.86
C THR A 383 -26.64 2.61 -4.95
N LEU A 384 -26.05 2.33 -6.11
CA LEU A 384 -26.23 3.10 -7.34
C LEU A 384 -26.40 2.14 -8.51
N THR A 385 -27.53 2.21 -9.20
CA THR A 385 -27.85 1.37 -10.35
C THR A 385 -28.14 2.25 -11.55
N PHE A 386 -27.41 2.04 -12.66
CA PHE A 386 -27.71 2.66 -13.94
C PHE A 386 -28.58 1.74 -14.79
N THR A 387 -29.55 2.29 -15.50
CA THR A 387 -30.39 1.54 -16.44
C THR A 387 -29.97 1.81 -17.89
N SER A 388 -30.31 0.90 -18.80
CA SER A 388 -30.13 1.10 -20.24
C SER A 388 -31.03 2.19 -20.84
N GLU A 389 -31.94 2.79 -20.05
CA GLU A 389 -32.89 3.81 -20.50
C GLU A 389 -32.40 5.25 -20.22
N GLY A 390 -31.15 5.42 -19.76
CA GLY A 390 -30.59 6.74 -19.42
C GLY A 390 -31.08 7.27 -18.06
N THR A 391 -31.56 6.39 -17.18
CA THR A 391 -31.95 6.70 -15.80
C THR A 391 -31.06 5.98 -14.81
N PHE A 392 -30.93 6.53 -13.61
CA PHE A 392 -30.26 5.86 -12.49
C PHE A 392 -31.15 5.90 -11.24
N ASN A 393 -30.96 4.95 -10.35
CA ASN A 393 -31.68 4.86 -9.08
C ASN A 393 -30.82 4.18 -8.02
N GLY A 394 -31.16 4.39 -6.75
CA GLY A 394 -30.43 3.76 -5.66
C GLY A 394 -31.01 4.06 -4.29
N HIS A 395 -30.34 3.56 -3.26
CA HIS A 395 -30.59 3.88 -1.87
C HIS A 395 -29.41 4.69 -1.34
N ALA A 396 -29.68 5.82 -0.69
CA ALA A 396 -28.73 6.60 0.10
C ALA A 396 -28.98 6.30 1.60
N PRO A 397 -28.18 6.82 2.56
CA PRO A 397 -28.26 6.42 3.97
C PRO A 397 -29.61 6.61 4.68
N VAL A 398 -30.54 7.42 4.13
CA VAL A 398 -31.89 7.62 4.68
C VAL A 398 -32.97 7.48 3.61
N ASN A 399 -32.72 7.93 2.38
CA ASN A 399 -33.69 8.09 1.32
C ASN A 399 -33.32 7.30 0.06
N SER A 400 -34.35 6.81 -0.64
CA SER A 400 -34.16 6.32 -2.01
C SER A 400 -34.19 7.47 -2.99
N TYR A 401 -33.41 7.37 -4.05
CA TYR A 401 -33.26 8.41 -5.06
C TYR A 401 -33.32 7.83 -6.48
N SER A 402 -33.64 8.69 -7.43
CA SER A 402 -33.51 8.42 -8.86
C SER A 402 -33.21 9.71 -9.64
N GLY A 403 -32.75 9.56 -10.88
CA GLY A 403 -32.46 10.68 -11.77
C GLY A 403 -32.23 10.22 -13.21
N SER A 404 -31.85 11.18 -14.06
CA SER A 404 -31.43 10.96 -15.44
C SER A 404 -29.91 11.03 -15.54
N TYR A 405 -29.28 10.28 -16.45
CA TYR A 405 -27.86 10.44 -16.74
C TYR A 405 -27.60 10.63 -18.23
N THR A 406 -26.60 11.44 -18.54
CA THR A 406 -26.04 11.56 -19.90
C THR A 406 -24.59 11.06 -19.85
N GLU A 407 -24.34 9.99 -20.58
CA GLU A 407 -23.01 9.39 -20.75
C GLU A 407 -22.45 9.74 -22.13
N THR A 408 -21.18 10.14 -22.17
CA THR A 408 -20.36 10.22 -23.38
C THR A 408 -19.02 9.54 -23.12
N PRO A 409 -18.18 9.25 -24.13
CA PRO A 409 -16.89 8.57 -23.94
C PRO A 409 -15.93 9.28 -22.97
N ASP A 410 -16.09 10.59 -22.77
CA ASP A 410 -15.22 11.43 -21.94
C ASP A 410 -15.99 12.14 -20.79
N SER A 411 -17.26 11.77 -20.54
CA SER A 411 -18.06 12.41 -19.48
C SER A 411 -19.25 11.60 -18.98
N LEU A 412 -19.55 11.71 -17.68
CA LEU A 412 -20.82 11.29 -17.10
C LEU A 412 -21.45 12.47 -16.35
N ILE A 413 -22.66 12.84 -16.73
CA ILE A 413 -23.43 13.91 -16.08
C ILE A 413 -24.68 13.30 -15.46
N LEU A 414 -24.83 13.44 -14.14
CA LEU A 414 -26.03 13.05 -13.40
C LEU A 414 -26.97 14.26 -13.27
N SER A 415 -28.24 14.06 -13.57
CA SER A 415 -29.25 15.12 -13.68
C SER A 415 -30.58 14.69 -13.04
N ASP A 416 -31.47 15.67 -12.82
CA ASP A 416 -32.83 15.47 -12.33
C ASP A 416 -32.95 14.60 -11.06
N VAL A 417 -31.98 14.71 -10.15
CA VAL A 417 -31.94 13.90 -8.92
C VAL A 417 -33.13 14.22 -8.03
N ILE A 418 -34.06 13.27 -7.92
CA ILE A 418 -35.24 13.30 -7.05
C ILE A 418 -35.08 12.25 -5.95
N THR A 419 -35.56 12.57 -4.75
CA THR A 419 -35.40 11.73 -3.56
C THR A 419 -36.74 11.54 -2.85
N THR A 420 -36.85 10.48 -2.06
CA THR A 420 -37.85 10.46 -0.98
C THR A 420 -37.51 11.51 0.08
N LEU A 421 -38.50 11.85 0.94
CA LEU A 421 -38.35 12.81 2.05
C LEU A 421 -38.65 12.13 3.39
N MET A 422 -37.96 11.02 3.65
CA MET A 422 -37.97 10.32 4.94
C MET A 422 -36.99 11.00 5.89
N ALA A 423 -37.38 11.12 7.16
CA ALA A 423 -36.53 11.66 8.21
C ALA A 423 -35.70 10.54 8.85
N GLY A 424 -34.44 10.82 9.13
CA GLY A 424 -33.50 9.88 9.76
C GLY A 424 -32.64 10.55 10.83
N PRO A 425 -31.67 9.83 11.42
CA PRO A 425 -30.67 10.41 12.31
C PRO A 425 -29.88 11.51 11.62
N GLU A 426 -29.60 12.62 12.33
CA GLU A 426 -28.93 13.81 11.77
C GLU A 426 -27.60 13.50 11.06
N ALA A 427 -26.79 12.58 11.63
CA ALA A 427 -25.54 12.14 11.01
C ALA A 427 -25.75 11.44 9.64
N ALA A 428 -26.82 10.64 9.50
CA ALA A 428 -27.15 9.98 8.24
C ALA A 428 -27.71 10.97 7.21
N MET A 429 -28.51 11.95 7.65
CA MET A 429 -29.00 13.03 6.78
C MET A 429 -27.86 13.94 6.29
N ASN A 430 -26.83 14.18 7.12
CA ASN A 430 -25.63 14.92 6.73
C ASN A 430 -24.77 14.12 5.73
N ALA A 431 -24.57 12.81 5.95
CA ALA A 431 -23.87 11.93 5.02
C ALA A 431 -24.59 11.85 3.66
N GLU A 432 -25.90 11.71 3.68
CA GLU A 432 -26.77 11.73 2.50
C GLU A 432 -26.70 13.07 1.73
N SER A 433 -26.68 14.19 2.45
CA SER A 433 -26.50 15.52 1.83
C SER A 433 -25.14 15.66 1.15
N ALA A 434 -24.07 15.11 1.75
CA ALA A 434 -22.75 15.08 1.15
C ALA A 434 -22.69 14.15 -0.08
N TYR A 435 -23.37 13.01 -0.04
CA TYR A 435 -23.50 12.07 -1.16
C TYR A 435 -24.18 12.72 -2.37
N TYR A 436 -25.33 13.36 -2.20
CA TYR A 436 -25.99 14.08 -3.31
C TYR A 436 -25.17 15.26 -3.82
N ALA A 437 -24.43 15.97 -2.94
CA ALA A 437 -23.50 17.02 -3.33
C ALA A 437 -22.25 16.49 -4.07
N ALA A 438 -21.92 15.20 -3.93
CA ALA A 438 -20.91 14.53 -4.74
C ALA A 438 -21.49 14.11 -6.09
N LEU A 439 -22.67 13.47 -6.14
CA LEU A 439 -23.36 13.13 -7.40
C LEU A 439 -23.54 14.35 -8.32
N GLY A 440 -23.92 15.51 -7.77
CA GLY A 440 -24.06 16.76 -8.53
C GLY A 440 -22.75 17.41 -9.00
N LYS A 441 -21.59 16.84 -8.68
CA LYS A 441 -20.26 17.27 -9.15
C LYS A 441 -19.62 16.28 -10.13
N VAL A 442 -20.25 15.12 -10.35
CA VAL A 442 -19.74 14.11 -11.28
C VAL A 442 -19.71 14.70 -12.68
N ALA A 443 -18.54 14.63 -13.29
CA ALA A 443 -18.29 15.05 -14.67
C ALA A 443 -17.74 13.91 -15.52
N ASP A 444 -17.14 12.90 -14.90
CA ASP A 444 -16.47 11.76 -15.54
C ASP A 444 -16.60 10.49 -14.67
N TYR A 445 -16.34 9.32 -15.25
CA TYR A 445 -16.27 8.06 -14.52
C TYR A 445 -15.19 7.13 -15.08
N ARG A 446 -14.69 6.22 -14.24
CA ARG A 446 -13.88 5.08 -14.68
C ARG A 446 -14.40 3.79 -14.05
N VAL A 447 -14.33 2.68 -14.78
CA VAL A 447 -14.55 1.33 -14.24
C VAL A 447 -13.25 0.55 -14.35
N VAL A 448 -12.72 0.06 -13.23
CA VAL A 448 -11.45 -0.68 -13.13
C VAL A 448 -11.65 -1.85 -12.16
N ASP A 449 -11.26 -3.06 -12.56
CA ASP A 449 -11.33 -4.28 -11.72
C ASP A 449 -12.69 -4.54 -11.05
N GLY A 450 -13.78 -4.25 -11.76
CA GLY A 450 -15.14 -4.39 -11.23
C GLY A 450 -15.56 -3.29 -10.25
N ARG A 451 -14.79 -2.21 -10.13
CA ARG A 451 -15.09 -1.02 -9.31
C ARG A 451 -15.40 0.19 -10.17
N LEU A 452 -16.46 0.92 -9.82
CA LEU A 452 -16.85 2.18 -10.46
C LEU A 452 -16.33 3.36 -9.63
N TYR A 453 -15.65 4.30 -10.26
CA TYR A 453 -15.23 5.56 -9.64
C TYR A 453 -15.90 6.71 -10.37
N LEU A 454 -16.53 7.63 -9.63
CA LEU A 454 -17.12 8.85 -10.17
C LEU A 454 -16.18 10.03 -9.85
N ASN A 455 -15.82 10.81 -10.86
CA ASN A 455 -14.81 11.85 -10.77
C ASN A 455 -15.41 13.26 -11.00
N ASP A 456 -14.79 14.28 -10.40
CA ASP A 456 -15.07 15.68 -10.73
C ASP A 456 -14.41 16.12 -12.03
N ALA A 457 -14.74 17.33 -12.49
CA ALA A 457 -14.16 17.92 -13.70
C ALA A 457 -12.65 18.24 -13.62
N ALA A 458 -12.01 18.05 -12.46
CA ALA A 458 -10.57 18.14 -12.26
C ALA A 458 -9.89 16.75 -12.17
N GLY A 459 -10.66 15.66 -12.31
CA GLY A 459 -10.18 14.28 -12.26
C GLY A 459 -10.03 13.71 -10.85
N ASN A 460 -10.51 14.40 -9.81
CA ASN A 460 -10.51 13.86 -8.45
C ASN A 460 -11.68 12.88 -8.29
N THR A 461 -11.42 11.69 -7.76
CA THR A 461 -12.49 10.75 -7.40
C THR A 461 -13.33 11.32 -6.26
N LEU A 462 -14.64 11.43 -6.49
CA LEU A 462 -15.66 11.88 -5.55
C LEU A 462 -16.29 10.71 -4.80
N LEU A 463 -16.54 9.60 -5.49
CA LEU A 463 -17.21 8.40 -4.98
C LEU A 463 -16.59 7.16 -5.62
N THR A 464 -16.48 6.07 -4.86
CA THR A 464 -16.03 4.75 -5.35
C THR A 464 -17.06 3.71 -4.99
N PHE A 465 -17.40 2.83 -5.91
CA PHE A 465 -18.31 1.70 -5.74
C PHE A 465 -17.64 0.39 -6.18
N VAL A 466 -18.15 -0.74 -5.70
CA VAL A 466 -17.69 -2.13 -5.92
C VAL A 466 -18.83 -3.04 -6.36
#